data_AF-A0A356W172-F1
#
_entry.id   AF-A0A356W172-F1
#
_cell.length_a   1.000
_cell.length_b   1.000
_cell.length_c   1.000
_cell.angle_alpha   90.00
_cell.angle_beta   90.00
_cell.angle_gamma   90.00
#
_symmetry.space_group_name_H-M   'P 1'
#
loop_
_entity.id
_entity.type
_entity.pdbx_description
1 polymer ?
#
loop_
_entity_poly.entity_id
_entity_poly.type
_entity_poly.pdbx_seq_one_letter_code
_entity_poly.pdbx_strand_id
1 'polypeptide(L)'
;MLADQLRKTGEQIEICPAARVSHPPPNGLGHFLKRAVIDGHDAWLMDQTLRPQSDPRPSLFPLRKAKWNLSGAFRRIDEGADGMKLGARGRLVAKGLATTYYGLSMIGHTVSPLAPSLVRRAFNV
;
A
#
# COMPACT_ATOMS: atom_id res chain seq x y z
N MET A 1 4.26 13.24 7.84
CA MET A 1 3.84 11.91 8.36
C MET A 1 3.49 12.03 9.84
N LEU A 2 2.78 11.05 10.43
CA LEU A 2 2.50 11.01 11.88
C LEU A 2 3.78 11.13 12.73
N ALA A 3 4.87 10.50 12.28
CA ALA A 3 6.18 10.61 12.91
C ALA A 3 6.70 12.05 12.97
N ASP A 4 6.43 12.88 11.96
CA ASP A 4 6.84 14.29 11.96
C ASP A 4 5.96 15.13 12.90
N GLN A 5 4.68 14.76 13.06
CA GLN A 5 3.78 15.42 14.00
C GLN A 5 4.18 15.11 15.45
N LEU A 6 4.52 13.85 15.75
CA LEU A 6 5.01 13.44 17.07
C LEU A 6 6.35 14.09 17.41
N ARG A 7 7.28 14.19 16.45
CA ARG A 7 8.53 14.95 16.63
C ARG A 7 8.28 16.43 16.90
N LYS A 8 7.28 17.04 16.26
CA LYS A 8 6.91 18.44 16.48
C LYS A 8 6.28 18.69 17.86
N THR A 9 5.66 17.69 18.47
CA THR A 9 5.15 17.75 19.86
C THR A 9 6.21 17.42 20.91
N GLY A 10 7.46 17.20 20.51
CA GLY A 10 8.57 16.91 21.43
C GLY A 10 8.70 15.44 21.82
N GLU A 11 7.91 14.54 21.20
CA GLU A 11 7.96 13.11 21.48
C GLU A 11 9.20 12.49 20.81
N GLN A 12 9.97 11.72 21.58
CA GLN A 12 11.08 10.94 21.06
C GLN A 12 10.57 9.63 20.45
N ILE A 13 10.84 9.43 19.15
CA ILE A 13 10.55 8.19 18.45
C ILE A 13 11.80 7.30 18.52
N GLU A 14 11.77 6.30 19.39
CA GLU A 14 12.79 5.27 19.42
C GLU A 14 12.52 4.26 18.28
N ILE A 15 13.42 4.23 17.29
CA ILE A 15 13.37 3.23 16.23
C ILE A 15 14.24 2.07 16.71
N CYS A 16 13.64 0.94 17.04
CA CYS A 16 14.35 -0.27 17.42
C CYS A 16 14.58 -1.15 16.17
N PRO A 17 15.75 -1.07 15.49
CA PRO A 17 15.98 -1.79 14.24
C PRO A 17 16.03 -3.32 14.43
N ALA A 18 16.17 -3.79 15.67
CA ALA A 18 16.26 -5.20 16.03
C ALA A 18 14.91 -5.83 16.42
N ALA A 19 13.80 -5.08 16.36
CA ALA A 19 12.48 -5.66 16.51
C ALA A 19 12.28 -6.69 15.38
N ARG A 20 12.44 -7.98 15.70
CA ARG A 20 12.14 -9.09 14.80
C ARG A 20 10.63 -9.15 14.63
N VAL A 21 10.08 -8.23 13.84
CA VAL A 21 8.71 -8.33 13.38
C VAL A 21 8.69 -9.45 12.34
N SER A 22 8.34 -10.65 12.79
CA SER A 22 7.94 -11.72 11.89
C SER A 22 6.63 -11.28 11.26
N HIS A 23 6.71 -10.56 10.14
CA HIS A 23 5.56 -10.47 9.26
C HIS A 23 5.30 -11.90 8.81
N PRO A 24 4.16 -12.52 9.20
CA PRO A 24 3.87 -13.86 8.74
C PRO A 24 4.01 -13.85 7.21
N PRO A 25 4.74 -14.81 6.63
CA PRO A 25 4.83 -14.90 5.18
C PRO A 25 3.39 -14.92 4.66
N PRO A 26 3.09 -14.19 3.56
CA PRO A 26 1.73 -14.13 3.07
C PRO A 26 1.21 -15.55 2.84
N ASN A 27 0.23 -15.97 3.63
CA ASN A 27 -0.32 -17.32 3.61
C ASN A 27 -1.18 -17.50 2.34
N GLY A 28 -0.51 -17.71 1.22
CA GLY A 28 -1.11 -18.01 -0.08
C GLY A 28 -1.77 -16.82 -0.80
N LEU A 29 -2.38 -17.14 -1.95
CA LEU A 29 -3.02 -16.18 -2.84
C LEU A 29 -4.15 -15.41 -2.16
N GLY A 30 -4.94 -16.07 -1.31
CA GLY A 30 -6.03 -15.42 -0.58
C GLY A 30 -5.53 -14.30 0.35
N HIS A 31 -4.42 -14.53 1.03
CA HIS A 31 -3.79 -13.50 1.87
C HIS A 31 -3.25 -12.33 1.03
N PHE A 32 -2.63 -12.62 -0.12
CA PHE A 32 -2.15 -11.59 -1.06
C PHE A 32 -3.29 -10.68 -1.54
N LEU A 33 -4.41 -11.27 -1.99
CA LEU A 33 -5.57 -10.53 -2.47
C LEU A 33 -6.18 -9.68 -1.35
N LYS A 34 -6.40 -10.26 -0.18
CA LYS A 34 -6.96 -9.56 0.98
C LYS A 34 -6.06 -8.40 1.40
N ARG A 35 -4.75 -8.63 1.51
CA ARG A 35 -3.79 -7.61 1.93
C ARG A 35 -3.74 -6.44 0.95
N ALA A 36 -3.77 -6.71 -0.35
CA ALA A 36 -3.78 -5.66 -1.36
C ALA A 36 -4.99 -4.73 -1.19
N VAL A 37 -6.19 -5.29 -0.98
CA VAL A 37 -7.42 -4.51 -0.77
C VAL A 37 -7.37 -3.72 0.55
N ILE A 38 -6.90 -4.33 1.64
CA ILE A 38 -6.75 -3.66 2.94
C ILE A 38 -5.79 -2.49 2.84
N ASP A 39 -4.60 -2.67 2.24
CA ASP A 39 -3.63 -1.59 2.07
C ASP A 39 -4.23 -0.41 1.27
N GLY A 40 -5.12 -0.71 0.30
CA GLY A 40 -5.91 0.30 -0.41
C GLY A 40 -6.88 1.07 0.47
N HIS A 41 -7.59 0.36 1.35
CA HIS A 41 -8.49 0.96 2.34
C HIS A 41 -7.75 1.83 3.35
N ASP A 42 -6.64 1.33 3.89
CA ASP A 42 -5.82 2.04 4.86
C ASP A 42 -5.23 3.31 4.24
N ALA A 43 -4.82 3.25 2.97
CA ALA A 43 -4.38 4.43 2.23
C ALA A 43 -5.48 5.49 2.09
N TRP A 44 -6.73 5.06 1.88
CA TRP A 44 -7.89 5.97 1.86
C TRP A 44 -8.16 6.57 3.24
N LEU A 45 -8.14 5.76 4.31
CA LEU A 45 -8.29 6.24 5.69
C LEU A 45 -7.21 7.25 6.06
N MET A 46 -5.95 6.99 5.69
CA MET A 46 -4.84 7.94 5.89
C MET A 46 -5.05 9.23 5.10
N ASP A 47 -5.44 9.14 3.83
CA ASP A 47 -5.73 10.32 3.01
C ASP A 47 -6.92 11.12 3.58
N GLN A 48 -7.89 10.49 4.26
CA GLN A 48 -8.99 11.18 4.96
C GLN A 48 -8.56 11.81 6.29
N THR A 49 -7.78 11.10 7.10
CA THR A 49 -7.35 11.54 8.45
C THR A 49 -6.25 12.59 8.42
N LEU A 50 -5.38 12.55 7.43
CA LEU A 50 -4.26 13.50 7.27
C LEU A 50 -4.60 14.70 6.37
N ARG A 51 -5.86 14.81 5.90
CA ARG A 51 -6.31 15.92 5.05
C ARG A 51 -6.27 17.25 5.83
N PRO A 52 -5.55 18.27 5.34
CA PRO A 52 -5.65 19.62 5.89
C PRO A 52 -7.08 20.15 5.68
N GLN A 53 -7.65 20.85 6.67
CA GLN A 53 -8.98 21.49 6.57
C GLN A 53 -9.12 22.47 5.39
N SER A 54 -8.03 22.88 4.77
CA SER A 54 -7.95 23.91 3.73
C SER A 54 -8.14 23.44 2.28
N ASP A 55 -8.28 22.13 1.98
CA ASP A 55 -8.58 21.66 0.62
C ASP A 55 -9.70 20.59 0.56
N PRO A 56 -10.94 20.98 0.21
CA PRO A 56 -12.12 20.13 0.31
C PRO A 56 -12.37 19.24 -0.93
N ARG A 57 -11.54 19.29 -1.97
CA ARG A 57 -11.85 18.56 -3.22
C ARG A 57 -11.72 17.04 -3.04
N PRO A 58 -12.69 16.23 -3.50
CA PRO A 58 -12.54 14.78 -3.52
C PRO A 58 -11.33 14.40 -4.37
N SER A 59 -10.46 13.59 -3.79
CA SER A 59 -9.17 13.25 -4.38
C SER A 59 -9.37 12.43 -5.66
N LEU A 60 -9.15 13.07 -6.81
CA LEU A 60 -8.86 12.38 -8.08
C LEU A 60 -7.44 11.77 -8.07
N PHE A 61 -6.76 11.74 -6.91
CA PHE A 61 -5.39 11.29 -6.74
C PHE A 61 -5.15 9.77 -6.57
N PRO A 62 -6.13 8.84 -6.39
CA PRO A 62 -5.77 7.43 -6.25
C PRO A 62 -5.14 6.86 -7.52
N LEU A 63 -5.58 7.33 -8.70
CA LEU A 63 -5.02 6.94 -9.99
C LEU A 63 -3.57 7.43 -10.16
N ARG A 64 -3.28 8.68 -9.79
CA ARG A 64 -1.92 9.24 -9.88
C ARG A 64 -0.96 8.55 -8.90
N LYS A 65 -1.41 8.30 -7.67
CA LYS A 65 -0.65 7.60 -6.63
C LYS A 65 -0.40 6.14 -7.03
N ALA A 66 -1.41 5.45 -7.55
CA ALA A 66 -1.26 4.09 -8.07
C ALA A 66 -0.31 4.02 -9.27
N LYS A 67 -0.40 4.96 -10.23
CA LYS A 67 0.52 5.05 -11.36
C LYS A 67 1.97 5.25 -10.90
N TRP A 68 2.19 6.12 -9.92
CA TRP A 68 3.51 6.37 -9.33
C TRP A 68 4.07 5.15 -8.59
N ASN A 69 3.23 4.47 -7.81
CA ASN A 69 3.62 3.25 -7.10
C ASN A 69 3.94 2.12 -8.09
N LEU A 70 3.15 1.98 -9.16
CA LEU A 70 3.37 0.98 -10.19
C LEU A 70 4.65 1.25 -10.99
N SER A 71 4.91 2.50 -11.40
CA SER A 71 6.14 2.85 -12.11
C SER A 71 7.38 2.66 -11.22
N GLY A 72 7.28 3.03 -9.94
CA GLY A 72 8.33 2.78 -8.95
C GLY A 72 8.59 1.30 -8.74
N ALA A 73 7.53 0.47 -8.69
CA ALA A 73 7.65 -0.97 -8.56
C ALA A 73 8.29 -1.60 -9.81
N PHE A 74 7.91 -1.17 -11.01
CA PHE A 74 8.52 -1.65 -12.26
C PHE A 74 10.01 -1.31 -12.30
N ARG A 75 10.37 -0.07 -11.94
CA ARG A 75 11.78 0.33 -11.85
C ARG A 75 12.55 -0.53 -10.85
N ARG A 76 12.02 -0.77 -9.65
CA ARG A 76 12.67 -1.63 -8.64
C ARG A 76 12.77 -3.09 -9.08
N ILE A 77 11.77 -3.60 -9.81
CA ILE A 77 11.81 -4.94 -10.39
C ILE A 77 12.93 -5.01 -11.42
N ASP A 78 13.06 -4.01 -12.30
CA ASP A 78 14.10 -3.99 -13.32
C ASP A 78 15.50 -3.81 -12.70
N GLU A 79 15.66 -2.92 -11.72
CA GLU A 79 16.92 -2.71 -10.96
C GLU A 79 17.31 -3.95 -10.13
N GLY A 80 16.34 -4.66 -9.54
CA GLY A 80 16.57 -5.85 -8.73
C GLY A 80 16.63 -7.15 -9.53
N ALA A 81 16.29 -7.14 -10.82
CA ALA A 81 16.17 -8.36 -11.61
C ALA A 81 17.50 -9.09 -11.78
N ASP A 82 18.59 -8.36 -11.92
CA ASP A 82 19.94 -8.93 -12.05
C ASP A 82 20.38 -9.58 -10.73
N GLY A 83 20.07 -8.95 -9.58
CA GLY A 83 20.35 -9.50 -8.25
C GLY A 83 19.53 -10.75 -7.91
N MET A 84 18.31 -10.87 -8.44
CA MET A 84 17.41 -12.01 -8.22
C MET A 84 17.55 -13.11 -9.30
N LYS A 85 18.49 -12.98 -10.24
CA LYS A 85 18.64 -13.87 -11.42
C LYS A 85 17.32 -14.07 -12.18
N LEU A 86 16.47 -13.04 -12.19
CA LEU A 86 15.19 -13.05 -12.88
C LEU A 86 15.42 -12.84 -14.39
N GLY A 87 15.31 -13.92 -15.16
CA GLY A 87 15.24 -13.85 -16.61
C GLY A 87 14.04 -13.04 -17.11
N ALA A 88 13.97 -12.77 -18.42
CA ALA A 88 12.90 -11.95 -19.02
C ALA A 88 11.48 -12.40 -18.64
N ARG A 89 11.24 -13.72 -18.55
CA ARG A 89 9.96 -14.28 -18.11
C ARG A 89 9.66 -13.97 -16.63
N GLY A 90 10.68 -14.05 -15.76
CA GLY A 90 10.54 -13.71 -14.34
C GLY A 90 10.21 -12.24 -14.13
N ARG A 91 10.83 -11.34 -14.89
CA ARG A 91 10.53 -9.90 -14.88
C ARG A 91 9.08 -9.62 -15.28
N LEU A 92 8.59 -10.28 -16.34
CA LEU A 92 7.21 -10.15 -16.79
C LEU A 92 6.20 -10.63 -15.74
N VAL A 93 6.46 -11.79 -15.11
CA VAL A 93 5.61 -12.31 -14.03
C VAL A 93 5.60 -11.37 -12.83
N ALA A 94 6.76 -10.85 -12.42
CA ALA A 94 6.87 -9.89 -11.32
C ALA A 94 6.10 -8.58 -11.62
N LYS A 95 6.21 -8.05 -12.84
CA LYS A 95 5.42 -6.89 -13.29
C LYS A 95 3.92 -7.18 -13.31
N GLY A 96 3.53 -8.40 -13.71
CA GLY A 96 2.14 -8.86 -13.63
C GLY A 96 1.62 -8.88 -12.20
N LEU A 97 2.39 -9.45 -11.26
CA LEU A 97 2.03 -9.48 -9.85
C LEU A 97 1.93 -8.07 -9.25
N ALA A 98 2.86 -7.17 -9.59
CA ALA A 98 2.80 -5.78 -9.16
C ALA A 98 1.54 -5.06 -9.69
N THR A 99 1.21 -5.28 -10.96
CA THR A 99 -0.01 -4.72 -11.58
C THR A 99 -1.26 -5.22 -10.86
N THR A 100 -1.36 -6.53 -10.61
CA THR A 100 -2.48 -7.14 -9.88
C THR A 100 -2.58 -6.58 -8.47
N TYR A 101 -1.46 -6.47 -7.75
CA TYR A 101 -1.43 -5.93 -6.40
C TYR A 101 -1.94 -4.48 -6.33
N TYR A 102 -1.35 -3.60 -7.14
CA TYR A 102 -1.74 -2.18 -7.13
C TYR A 102 -3.13 -1.95 -7.73
N GLY A 103 -3.60 -2.81 -8.64
CA GLY A 103 -4.99 -2.82 -9.10
C GLY A 103 -5.97 -3.14 -7.98
N LEU A 104 -5.71 -4.18 -7.19
CA LEU A 104 -6.52 -4.54 -6.02
C LEU A 104 -6.48 -3.48 -4.92
N SER A 105 -5.31 -2.89 -4.69
CA SER A 105 -5.17 -1.76 -3.77
C SER A 105 -5.97 -0.54 -4.24
N MET A 106 -6.01 -0.27 -5.54
CA MET A 106 -6.89 0.77 -6.08
C MET A 106 -8.36 0.45 -5.84
N ILE A 107 -8.79 -0.80 -6.03
CA ILE A 107 -10.17 -1.24 -5.72
C ILE A 107 -10.47 -1.05 -4.24
N GLY A 108 -9.54 -1.42 -3.33
CA GLY A 108 -9.68 -1.14 -1.90
C GLY A 108 -9.91 0.33 -1.62
N HIS A 109 -9.11 1.20 -2.21
CA HIS A 109 -9.23 2.64 -2.05
C HIS A 109 -10.55 3.23 -2.61
N THR A 110 -11.08 2.70 -3.72
CA THR A 110 -12.32 3.20 -4.34
C THR A 110 -13.59 2.63 -3.71
N VAL A 111 -13.55 1.40 -3.20
CA VAL A 111 -14.70 0.74 -2.55
C VAL A 111 -14.87 1.24 -1.11
N SER A 112 -13.78 1.63 -0.45
CA SER A 112 -13.78 2.16 0.93
C SER A 112 -14.81 3.27 1.21
N PRO A 113 -14.95 4.32 0.37
CA PRO A 113 -15.98 5.34 0.57
C PRO A 113 -17.41 4.83 0.30
N LEU A 114 -17.60 3.77 -0.49
CA LEU A 114 -18.92 3.27 -0.91
C LEU A 114 -19.49 2.24 0.06
N ALA A 115 -18.65 1.47 0.75
CA ALA A 115 -19.10 0.42 1.67
C ALA A 115 -18.10 0.18 2.83
N PRO A 116 -17.96 1.14 3.76
CA PRO A 116 -17.05 0.99 4.91
C PRO A 116 -17.40 -0.22 5.81
N SER A 117 -18.68 -0.61 5.84
CA SER A 117 -19.16 -1.79 6.59
C SER A 117 -18.77 -3.12 5.94
N LEU A 118 -18.68 -3.20 4.61
CA LEU A 118 -18.25 -4.42 3.90
C LEU A 118 -16.77 -4.68 4.10
N VAL A 119 -15.93 -3.63 4.11
CA VAL A 119 -14.49 -3.77 4.37
C VAL A 119 -14.26 -4.23 5.81
N ARG A 120 -14.89 -3.58 6.80
CA ARG A 120 -14.83 -4.06 8.21
C ARG A 120 -15.29 -5.51 8.37
N ARG A 121 -16.37 -5.91 7.69
CA ARG A 121 -16.94 -7.26 7.78
C ARG A 121 -16.16 -8.33 7.00
N ALA A 122 -15.55 -7.98 5.86
CA ALA A 122 -14.77 -8.90 5.03
C ALA A 122 -13.35 -9.14 5.58
N PHE A 123 -12.82 -8.17 6.34
CA PHE A 123 -11.44 -8.22 6.84
C PHE A 123 -11.33 -8.41 8.36
N ASN A 124 -12.45 -8.39 9.09
CA ASN A 124 -12.51 -8.70 10.53
C ASN A 124 -11.46 -7.93 11.34
N VAL A 125 -11.36 -6.61 11.08
CA VAL A 125 -10.52 -5.64 11.80
C VAL A 125 -11.37 -4.87 12.80
#